data_AF-A0A2D8ERR5-F1
#
_entry.id   AF-A0A2D8ERR5-F1
#
_cell.length_a   1.000
_cell.length_b   1.000
_cell.length_c   1.000
_cell.angle_alpha   90.00
_cell.angle_beta   90.00
_cell.angle_gamma   90.00
#
_symmetry.space_group_name_H-M   'P 1'
#
loop_
_entity.id
_entity.type
_entity.pdbx_description
1 polymer ?
#
loop_
_entity_poly.entity_id
_entity_poly.type
_entity_poly.pdbx_seq_one_letter_code
_entity_poly.pdbx_strand_id
1 'polypeptide(L)'
;MSIQEANEFVANFHRHSKPTQGGKFAIGASCDGLFGVAIVGRPIARRLDDGFTAEVLRVCVNPNAPKNTCSFLYGRCWRIWQQMGGMKMITYTLQSESGSSLRGVGWKIMGETGGWNENKGWTTRPNRDWLPIYGQLKFRWEKT
;
A
#
# COMPACT_ATOMS: atom_id res chain seq x y z
N MET A 1 8.58 -8.76 -11.81
CA MET A 1 7.79 -9.43 -10.77
C MET A 1 6.33 -9.31 -11.13
N SER A 2 5.63 -10.43 -11.14
CA SER A 2 4.19 -10.50 -11.34
C SER A 2 3.43 -10.11 -10.06
N ILE A 3 2.15 -9.75 -10.21
CA ILE A 3 1.28 -9.48 -9.06
C ILE A 3 1.04 -10.77 -8.24
N GLN A 4 1.03 -11.93 -8.90
CA GLN A 4 0.89 -13.22 -8.24
C GLN A 4 2.05 -13.49 -7.27
N GLU A 5 3.29 -13.39 -7.75
CA GLU A 5 4.50 -13.57 -6.90
C GLU A 5 4.51 -12.57 -5.74
N ALA A 6 4.14 -11.31 -5.99
CA ALA A 6 4.06 -10.31 -4.92
C ALA A 6 2.97 -10.66 -3.88
N ASN A 7 1.83 -11.18 -4.32
CA ASN A 7 0.76 -11.62 -3.43
C ASN A 7 1.16 -12.85 -2.61
N GLU A 8 1.91 -13.79 -3.18
CA GLU A 8 2.48 -14.93 -2.45
C GLU A 8 3.44 -14.44 -1.36
N PHE A 9 4.29 -13.45 -1.66
CA PHE A 9 5.15 -12.83 -0.64
C PHE A 9 4.33 -12.15 0.46
N VAL A 10 3.28 -11.40 0.09
CA VAL A 10 2.36 -10.75 1.05
C VAL A 10 1.68 -11.78 1.95
N ALA A 11 1.22 -12.91 1.40
CA ALA A 11 0.58 -13.98 2.16
C ALA A 11 1.51 -14.56 3.24
N ASN A 12 2.81 -14.66 2.94
CA ASN A 12 3.80 -15.25 3.85
C ASN A 12 4.31 -14.27 4.93
N PHE A 13 4.43 -12.98 4.62
CA PHE A 13 5.15 -12.03 5.49
C PHE A 13 4.31 -10.85 6.01
N HIS A 14 3.13 -10.57 5.44
CA HIS A 14 2.37 -9.38 5.83
C HIS A 14 1.54 -9.64 7.10
N ARG A 15 1.88 -8.92 8.19
CA ARG A 15 1.26 -9.10 9.52
C ARG A 15 -0.27 -8.93 9.59
N HIS A 16 -0.83 -8.03 8.78
CA HIS A 16 -2.24 -7.63 8.90
C HIS A 16 -3.06 -7.66 7.61
N SER A 17 -2.42 -7.56 6.44
CA SER A 17 -3.14 -7.37 5.19
C SER A 17 -3.14 -8.64 4.35
N LYS A 18 -4.32 -9.03 3.88
CA LYS A 18 -4.49 -10.11 2.90
C LYS A 18 -3.91 -9.71 1.53
N PRO A 19 -3.60 -10.70 0.65
CA PRO A 19 -3.29 -10.47 -0.76
C PRO A 19 -4.28 -9.55 -1.47
N THR A 20 -3.81 -8.85 -2.49
CA THR A 20 -4.64 -7.99 -3.34
C THR A 20 -5.37 -8.81 -4.40
N GLN A 21 -6.58 -8.39 -4.79
CA GLN A 21 -7.32 -9.03 -5.89
C GLN A 21 -6.73 -8.70 -7.28
N GLY A 22 -5.87 -7.69 -7.36
CA GLY A 22 -5.24 -7.24 -8.60
C GLY A 22 -4.39 -6.00 -8.37
N GLY A 23 -3.83 -5.46 -9.45
CA GLY A 23 -2.95 -4.30 -9.44
C GLY A 23 -2.66 -3.80 -10.85
N LYS A 24 -2.12 -2.59 -10.95
CA LYS A 24 -1.55 -2.04 -12.18
C LYS A 24 -0.15 -2.60 -12.42
N PHE A 25 0.67 -2.67 -11.37
CA PHE A 25 2.00 -3.27 -11.42
C PHE A 25 2.46 -3.68 -10.01
N ALA A 26 3.49 -4.52 -9.95
CA ALA A 26 4.18 -4.88 -8.73
C ALA A 26 5.71 -4.77 -8.91
N ILE A 27 6.41 -4.46 -7.81
CA ILE A 27 7.87 -4.39 -7.78
C ILE A 27 8.43 -5.16 -6.60
N GLY A 28 9.65 -5.67 -6.76
CA GLY A 28 10.43 -6.30 -5.70
C GLY A 28 11.67 -5.49 -5.34
N ALA A 29 12.05 -5.52 -4.06
CA ALA A 29 13.35 -5.10 -3.58
C ALA A 29 14.21 -6.35 -3.39
N SER A 30 15.21 -6.53 -4.25
CA SER A 30 16.07 -7.71 -4.26
C SER A 30 17.54 -7.36 -4.41
N CYS A 31 18.39 -8.13 -3.75
CA CYS A 31 19.80 -8.30 -4.08
C CYS A 31 20.11 -9.81 -4.20
N ASP A 32 20.67 -10.42 -3.16
CA ASP A 32 20.93 -11.87 -3.06
C ASP A 32 19.68 -12.70 -2.75
N GLY A 33 18.53 -12.04 -2.69
CA GLY A 33 17.23 -12.61 -2.39
C GLY A 33 16.16 -11.53 -2.43
N LEU A 34 14.89 -11.95 -2.36
CA LEU A 34 13.75 -11.04 -2.31
C LEU A 34 13.47 -10.59 -0.87
N PHE A 35 13.68 -9.31 -0.60
CA PHE A 35 13.52 -8.74 0.74
C PHE A 35 12.17 -8.06 0.97
N GLY A 36 11.51 -7.64 -0.11
CA GLY A 36 10.20 -7.04 0.00
C GLY A 36 9.55 -6.76 -1.34
N VAL A 37 8.26 -6.48 -1.30
CA VAL A 37 7.43 -6.23 -2.46
C VAL A 37 6.53 -5.03 -2.24
N ALA A 38 6.17 -4.37 -3.33
CA ALA A 38 5.08 -3.40 -3.33
C ALA A 38 4.12 -3.67 -4.50
N ILE A 39 2.82 -3.53 -4.23
CA ILE A 39 1.75 -3.70 -5.21
C ILE A 39 1.03 -2.37 -5.35
N VAL A 40 0.98 -1.85 -6.59
CA VAL A 40 0.31 -0.60 -6.93
C VAL A 40 -0.94 -0.90 -7.73
N GLY A 41 -2.04 -0.23 -7.42
CA GLY A 41 -3.32 -0.39 -8.11
C GLY A 41 -4.10 0.90 -8.25
N ARG A 42 -5.36 0.78 -8.67
CA ARG A 42 -6.32 1.88 -8.64
C ARG A 42 -6.62 2.26 -7.19
N PRO A 43 -6.86 3.54 -6.89
CA PRO A 43 -7.34 3.95 -5.58
C PRO A 43 -8.59 3.18 -5.17
N ILE A 44 -8.60 2.67 -3.93
CA ILE A 44 -9.79 1.97 -3.39
C ILE A 44 -10.95 2.95 -3.23
N ALA A 45 -10.65 4.21 -2.86
CA ALA A 45 -11.62 5.27 -2.78
C ALA A 45 -11.96 5.78 -4.19
N ARG A 46 -13.16 5.44 -4.69
CA ARG A 46 -13.62 5.77 -6.05
C ARG A 46 -13.45 7.23 -6.49
N ARG A 47 -13.53 8.19 -5.54
CA ARG A 47 -13.39 9.62 -5.83
C ARG A 47 -11.96 10.04 -6.17
N LEU A 48 -10.98 9.20 -5.87
CA LEU A 48 -9.57 9.42 -6.19
C LEU A 48 -9.15 8.68 -7.47
N ASP A 49 -10.01 7.84 -8.04
CA ASP A 49 -9.70 7.07 -9.24
C ASP A 49 -10.00 7.88 -10.51
N ASP A 50 -9.20 8.94 -10.69
CA ASP A 50 -9.30 9.95 -11.75
C ASP A 50 -8.44 9.64 -12.99
N GLY A 51 -7.81 8.46 -13.03
CA GLY A 51 -6.89 8.04 -14.09
C GLY A 51 -5.44 8.49 -13.91
N PHE A 52 -5.17 9.53 -13.10
CA PHE A 52 -3.83 10.08 -12.84
C PHE A 52 -3.30 9.74 -11.45
N THR A 53 -4.17 9.28 -10.56
CA THR A 53 -3.85 8.84 -9.20
C THR A 53 -3.74 7.33 -9.11
N ALA A 54 -2.67 6.84 -8.49
CA ALA A 54 -2.51 5.43 -8.12
C ALA A 54 -2.37 5.26 -6.61
N GLU A 55 -2.67 4.05 -6.11
CA GLU A 55 -2.51 3.71 -4.70
C GLU A 55 -1.48 2.59 -4.52
N VAL A 56 -0.56 2.78 -3.57
CA VAL A 56 0.29 1.69 -3.08
C VAL A 56 -0.57 0.85 -2.12
N LEU A 57 -1.15 -0.22 -2.67
CA LEU A 57 -2.07 -1.10 -1.96
C LEU A 57 -1.36 -1.95 -0.91
N ARG A 58 -0.14 -2.40 -1.20
CA ARG A 58 0.68 -3.20 -0.29
C ARG A 58 2.12 -2.77 -0.36
N VAL A 59 2.75 -2.71 0.81
CA VAL A 59 4.19 -2.80 0.99
C VAL A 59 4.43 -3.87 2.04
N CYS A 60 5.22 -4.88 1.69
CA CYS A 60 5.55 -5.98 2.58
C CYS A 60 7.05 -6.24 2.50
N VAL A 61 7.71 -6.35 3.64
CA VAL A 61 9.12 -6.70 3.74
C VAL A 61 9.25 -7.87 4.70
N ASN A 62 10.19 -8.78 4.43
CA ASN A 62 10.48 -9.85 5.36
C ASN A 62 11.28 -9.31 6.58
N PRO A 63 11.36 -10.07 7.68
CA PRO A 63 12.04 -9.63 8.91
C PRO A 63 13.55 -9.34 8.75
N ASN A 64 14.19 -9.94 7.75
CA ASN A 64 15.63 -9.82 7.50
C ASN A 64 15.96 -8.74 6.45
N ALA A 65 14.98 -7.94 6.05
CA ALA A 65 15.16 -6.92 5.03
C ALA A 65 16.13 -5.82 5.50
N PRO A 66 17.02 -5.33 4.61
CA PRO A 66 17.86 -4.18 4.91
C PRO A 66 17.04 -2.97 5.39
N LYS A 67 17.65 -2.14 6.23
CA LYS A 67 17.03 -0.87 6.67
C LYS A 67 16.61 -0.05 5.45
N ASN A 68 15.50 0.67 5.59
CA ASN A 68 14.91 1.51 4.55
C ASN A 68 14.33 0.78 3.32
N THR A 69 14.18 -0.55 3.35
CA THR A 69 13.54 -1.29 2.24
C THR A 69 12.13 -0.78 1.92
N CYS A 70 11.31 -0.46 2.94
CA CYS A 70 9.99 0.15 2.72
C CYS A 70 10.09 1.52 2.02
N SER A 71 11.01 2.38 2.48
CA SER A 71 11.24 3.70 1.88
C SER A 71 11.68 3.57 0.42
N PHE A 72 12.60 2.64 0.14
CA PHE A 72 13.04 2.31 -1.21
C PHE A 72 11.84 1.93 -2.09
N LEU A 73 10.99 1.00 -1.64
CA LEU A 73 9.80 0.58 -2.38
C LEU A 73 8.84 1.73 -2.66
N TYR A 74 8.47 2.52 -1.64
CA TYR A 74 7.59 3.69 -1.82
C TYR A 74 8.16 4.71 -2.80
N GLY A 75 9.47 4.99 -2.71
CA GLY A 75 10.15 5.90 -3.63
C GLY A 75 10.20 5.37 -5.06
N ARG A 76 10.35 4.05 -5.26
CA ARG A 76 10.37 3.42 -6.59
C ARG A 76 8.98 3.35 -7.20
N CYS A 77 7.94 3.04 -6.41
CA CYS A 77 6.55 3.09 -6.86
C CYS A 77 6.23 4.47 -7.47
N TRP A 78 6.56 5.55 -6.75
CA TRP A 78 6.31 6.90 -7.23
C TRP A 78 7.02 7.18 -8.56
N ARG A 79 8.33 6.91 -8.64
CA ARG A 79 9.10 7.13 -9.87
C ARG A 79 8.51 6.36 -11.06
N ILE A 80 8.12 5.11 -10.87
CA ILE A 80 7.51 4.29 -11.93
C ILE A 80 6.19 4.89 -12.39
N TRP A 81 5.32 5.27 -11.46
CA TRP A 81 4.03 5.86 -11.80
C TRP A 81 4.16 7.19 -12.55
N GLN A 82 5.12 8.03 -12.17
CA GLN A 82 5.44 9.24 -12.94
C GLN A 82 5.78 8.92 -14.40
N GLN A 83 6.58 7.88 -14.66
CA GLN A 83 6.91 7.46 -16.03
C GLN A 83 5.70 6.90 -16.78
N MET A 84 4.68 6.42 -16.07
CA MET A 84 3.41 5.97 -16.66
C MET A 84 2.41 7.12 -16.91
N GLY A 85 2.80 8.38 -16.67
CA GLY A 85 1.93 9.56 -16.79
C GLY A 85 1.13 9.90 -15.53
N GLY A 86 1.45 9.26 -14.42
CA GLY A 86 0.83 9.50 -13.12
C GLY A 86 1.20 10.84 -12.51
N MET A 87 0.22 11.56 -11.96
CA MET A 87 0.42 12.87 -11.33
C MET A 87 0.36 12.81 -9.80
N LYS A 88 -0.18 11.72 -9.24
CA LYS A 88 -0.41 11.58 -7.81
C LYS A 88 -0.31 10.13 -7.38
N MET A 89 0.23 9.90 -6.20
CA MET A 89 0.19 8.59 -5.56
C MET A 89 -0.23 8.70 -4.10
N ILE A 90 -1.05 7.76 -3.66
CA ILE A 90 -1.56 7.70 -2.29
C ILE A 90 -1.24 6.35 -1.63
N THR A 91 -1.25 6.35 -0.31
CA THR A 91 -1.28 5.12 0.50
C THR A 91 -1.88 5.45 1.87
N TYR A 92 -2.16 4.42 2.65
CA TYR A 92 -2.74 4.56 3.98
C TYR A 92 -1.92 3.77 5.00
N THR A 93 -1.64 4.40 6.13
CA THR A 93 -1.08 3.74 7.31
C THR A 93 -2.02 3.94 8.48
N LEU A 94 -1.96 3.06 9.48
CA LEU A 94 -2.58 3.34 10.77
C LEU A 94 -1.98 4.61 11.37
N GLN A 95 -2.76 5.36 12.14
CA GLN A 95 -2.24 6.52 12.86
C GLN A 95 -1.22 6.13 13.95
N SER A 96 -1.33 4.90 14.48
CA SER A 96 -0.37 4.33 15.43
C SER A 96 0.97 3.93 14.79
N GLU A 97 1.02 3.81 13.47
CA GLU A 97 2.27 3.52 12.75
C GLU A 97 3.09 4.79 12.58
N SER A 98 4.40 4.68 12.79
CA SER A 98 5.29 5.84 12.78
C SER A 98 5.29 6.59 11.45
N GLY A 99 5.02 5.94 10.31
CA GLY A 99 5.10 6.54 8.97
C GLY A 99 6.52 6.97 8.56
N SER A 100 7.56 6.52 9.26
CA SER A 100 8.95 6.94 9.02
C SER A 100 9.45 6.63 7.60
N SER A 101 9.01 5.51 7.03
CA SER A 101 9.36 5.10 5.68
C SER A 101 8.85 6.07 4.61
N LEU A 102 7.63 6.58 4.77
CA LEU A 102 6.99 7.54 3.87
C LEU A 102 7.61 8.93 4.01
N ARG A 103 7.87 9.39 5.25
CA ARG A 103 8.60 10.64 5.49
C ARG A 103 9.99 10.63 4.87
N GLY A 104 10.70 9.50 4.98
CA GLY A 104 12.04 9.33 4.41
C GLY A 104 12.12 9.49 2.89
N VAL A 105 10.98 9.38 2.17
CA VAL A 105 10.89 9.63 0.73
C VAL A 105 9.98 10.83 0.38
N GLY A 106 9.73 11.70 1.34
CA GLY A 106 9.06 12.99 1.12
C GLY A 106 7.59 12.87 0.73
N TRP A 107 6.89 11.84 1.22
CA TRP A 107 5.43 11.79 1.20
C TRP A 107 4.87 12.67 2.32
N LYS A 108 3.67 13.20 2.12
CA LYS A 108 3.01 14.11 3.08
C LYS A 108 1.69 13.53 3.54
N ILE A 109 1.32 13.75 4.80
CA ILE A 109 -0.03 13.45 5.30
C ILE A 109 -0.97 14.52 4.74
N MET A 110 -1.99 14.09 4.00
CA MET A 110 -2.97 14.97 3.35
C MET A 110 -4.40 14.76 3.88
N GLY A 111 -4.56 13.97 4.93
CA GLY A 111 -5.83 13.78 5.59
C GLY A 111 -5.85 12.57 6.51
N GLU A 112 -6.91 12.50 7.28
CA GLU A 112 -7.21 11.38 8.17
C GLU A 112 -8.49 10.71 7.70
N THR A 113 -8.52 9.39 7.78
CA THR A 113 -9.72 8.61 7.47
C THR A 113 -10.13 7.80 8.68
N GLY A 114 -11.43 7.85 8.99
CA GLY A 114 -12.03 7.05 10.04
C GLY A 114 -11.93 5.55 9.78
N GLY A 115 -12.05 4.78 10.87
CA GLY A 115 -12.27 3.34 10.79
C GLY A 115 -13.64 2.99 10.23
N TRP A 116 -13.75 1.79 9.67
CA TRP A 116 -15.03 1.18 9.28
C TRP A 116 -15.50 0.24 10.37
N ASN A 117 -16.74 0.41 10.82
CA ASN A 117 -17.37 -0.56 11.70
C ASN A 117 -17.71 -1.85 10.94
N GLU A 118 -17.75 -2.96 11.67
CA GLU A 118 -18.31 -4.20 11.18
C GLU A 118 -19.77 -3.99 10.75
N ASN A 119 -20.20 -4.66 9.67
CA ASN A 119 -21.55 -4.56 9.10
C ASN A 119 -22.00 -3.14 8.69
N LYS A 120 -21.07 -2.23 8.36
CA LYS A 120 -21.37 -0.90 7.81
C LYS A 120 -20.64 -0.63 6.49
N GLY A 121 -21.37 -0.06 5.53
CA GLY A 121 -20.79 0.38 4.26
C GLY A 121 -20.31 -0.81 3.42
N TRP A 122 -19.01 -0.88 3.11
CA TRP A 122 -18.48 -1.94 2.25
C TRP A 122 -18.32 -3.29 2.97
N THR A 123 -18.33 -3.31 4.30
CA THR A 123 -18.13 -4.50 5.13
C THR A 123 -19.37 -5.41 5.18
N THR A 124 -20.50 -4.99 4.61
CA THR A 124 -21.71 -5.81 4.45
C THR A 124 -21.68 -6.75 3.24
N ARG A 125 -20.65 -6.64 2.39
CA ARG A 125 -20.57 -7.42 1.15
C ARG A 125 -20.09 -8.86 1.43
N PRO A 126 -20.54 -9.86 0.64
CA PRO A 126 -20.05 -11.23 0.78
C PRO A 126 -18.51 -11.33 0.63
N ASN A 127 -17.89 -12.27 1.35
CA ASN A 127 -16.44 -12.55 1.33
C ASN A 127 -15.55 -11.36 1.75
N ARG A 128 -16.07 -10.51 2.64
CA ARG A 128 -15.36 -9.32 3.14
C ARG A 128 -15.30 -9.37 4.66
N ASP A 129 -14.55 -10.34 5.17
CA ASP A 129 -14.34 -10.48 6.62
C ASP A 129 -13.79 -9.18 7.18
N TRP A 130 -14.46 -8.68 8.21
CA TRP A 130 -13.97 -7.53 8.94
C TRP A 130 -12.74 -7.94 9.75
N LEU A 131 -11.70 -7.10 9.71
CA LEU A 131 -10.50 -7.27 10.53
C LEU A 131 -10.40 -6.08 11.48
N PRO A 132 -9.88 -6.26 12.71
CA PRO A 132 -9.69 -5.17 13.67
C PRO A 132 -8.95 -3.95 13.11
N ILE A 133 -8.03 -4.16 12.15
CA ILE A 133 -7.30 -3.07 11.47
C ILE A 133 -8.21 -2.13 10.66
N TYR A 134 -9.40 -2.58 10.25
CA TYR A 134 -10.34 -1.75 9.49
C TYR A 134 -11.07 -0.75 10.36
N GLY A 135 -11.25 -1.03 11.65
CA GLY A 135 -11.84 -0.10 12.62
C GLY A 135 -10.91 1.00 13.11
N GLN A 136 -9.63 0.98 12.70
CA GLN A 136 -8.64 1.93 13.19
C GLN A 136 -8.53 3.16 12.29
N LEU A 137 -8.18 4.29 12.91
CA LEU A 137 -7.90 5.54 12.21
C LEU A 137 -6.65 5.39 11.34
N LYS A 138 -6.67 6.02 10.17
CA LYS A 138 -5.58 5.98 9.22
C LYS A 138 -5.18 7.37 8.76
N PHE A 139 -3.89 7.55 8.51
CA PHE A 139 -3.38 8.69 7.75
C PHE A 139 -3.40 8.35 6.26
N ARG A 140 -3.93 9.27 5.46
CA ARG A 140 -3.74 9.28 4.01
C ARG A 140 -2.46 10.02 3.69
N TRP A 141 -1.52 9.31 3.09
CA TRP A 141 -0.29 9.88 2.58
C TRP A 141 -0.40 10.15 1.09
N GLU A 142 0.29 11.19 0.63
CA GLU A 142 0.30 11.62 -0.76
C GLU A 142 1.70 11.97 -1.23
N LYS A 143 1.96 11.66 -2.51
CA LYS A 143 3.15 12.06 -3.26
C LYS A 143 2.74 12.62 -4.62
N THR A 144 3.34 13.74 -4.97
CA THR A 144 3.21 14.47 -6.23
C THR A 144 4.58 14.95 -6.69
#